data_AF-A0A917R8L6-F1
#
_entry.id   AF-A0A917R8L6-F1
#
_cell.length_a   1.000
_cell.length_b   1.000
_cell.length_c   1.000
_cell.angle_alpha   90.00
_cell.angle_beta   90.00
_cell.angle_gamma   90.00
#
_symmetry.space_group_name_H-M   'P 1'
#
loop_
_entity.id
_entity.type
_entity.pdbx_description
1 polymer ?
#
loop_
_entity_poly.entity_id
_entity_poly.type
_entity_poly.pdbx_seq_one_letter_code
_entity_poly.pdbx_strand_id
1 'polypeptide(L)'
;MGRKAHIDREELGRLVASGWSNARLAAHFGVTESGILQAKRSVGLARPMLDHSRAIPWKLNRVHNQTGPATNLRNLSTVAQGGEMAQTKINTALRWARRLVDNGLDVSYRPELGFYETPVTGNSHVESVLGDALEALERREKEQASGDG
;
A
#
# COMPACT_ATOMS: atom_id res chain seq x y z
N MET A 1 1.99 38.63 -15.83
CA MET A 1 3.08 38.02 -15.03
C MET A 1 2.46 37.25 -13.87
N GLY A 2 2.42 35.92 -13.94
CA GLY A 2 1.79 35.08 -12.91
C GLY A 2 2.73 34.86 -11.73
N ARG A 3 2.38 35.35 -10.55
CA ARG A 3 3.13 35.14 -9.30
C ARG A 3 3.16 33.63 -9.03
N LYS A 4 4.34 33.00 -9.03
CA LYS A 4 4.49 31.60 -8.58
C LYS A 4 3.96 31.55 -7.14
N ALA A 5 2.89 30.80 -6.90
CA ALA A 5 2.43 30.50 -5.56
C ALA A 5 3.59 29.84 -4.81
N HIS A 6 4.10 30.53 -3.79
CA HIS A 6 5.20 30.05 -2.97
C HIS A 6 4.61 29.30 -1.79
N ILE A 7 4.86 28.00 -1.71
CA ILE A 7 4.46 27.19 -0.56
C ILE A 7 5.56 27.36 0.51
N ASP A 8 5.22 28.00 1.61
CA ASP A 8 6.09 28.05 2.79
C ASP A 8 6.25 26.64 3.36
N ARG A 9 7.51 26.19 3.47
CA ARG A 9 7.86 24.83 3.86
C ARG A 9 7.60 24.56 5.34
N GLU A 10 7.85 25.54 6.20
CA GLU A 10 7.64 25.41 7.64
C GLU A 10 6.15 25.41 7.95
N GLU A 11 5.41 26.30 7.31
CA GLU A 11 3.95 26.35 7.44
C GLU A 11 3.30 25.06 6.92
N LEU A 12 3.75 24.55 5.77
CA LEU A 12 3.32 23.26 5.25
C LEU A 12 3.59 22.15 6.28
N GLY A 13 4.77 22.12 6.90
CA GLY A 13 5.11 21.16 7.96
C GLY A 13 4.15 21.22 9.14
N ARG A 14 3.89 22.42 9.67
CA ARG A 14 2.96 22.62 10.80
C ARG A 14 1.54 22.17 10.47
N LEU A 15 1.01 22.55 9.31
CA LEU A 15 -0.36 22.20 8.92
C LEU A 15 -0.53 20.70 8.66
N VAL A 16 0.50 20.05 8.12
CA VAL A 16 0.53 18.59 7.94
C VAL A 16 0.56 17.85 9.27
N ALA A 17 1.38 18.31 10.22
CA ALA A 17 1.42 17.76 11.57
C ALA A 17 0.06 17.92 12.29
N SER A 18 -0.66 19.01 12.03
CA SER A 18 -2.03 19.25 12.50
C SER A 18 -3.12 18.45 11.75
N GLY A 19 -2.74 17.50 10.88
CA GLY A 19 -3.68 16.58 10.23
C GLY A 19 -4.47 17.16 9.05
N TRP A 20 -4.02 18.28 8.46
CA TRP A 20 -4.75 18.87 7.34
C TRP A 20 -4.70 17.99 6.08
N SER A 21 -5.85 17.84 5.41
CA SER A 21 -5.95 17.13 4.14
C SER A 21 -5.26 17.88 2.99
N ASN A 22 -4.87 17.17 1.93
CA ASN A 22 -4.24 17.79 0.75
C ASN A 22 -5.16 18.82 0.10
N ALA A 23 -6.47 18.57 0.01
CA ALA A 23 -7.45 19.51 -0.50
C ALA A 23 -7.48 20.82 0.31
N ARG A 24 -7.44 20.71 1.65
CA ARG A 24 -7.44 21.89 2.52
C ARG A 24 -6.13 22.68 2.41
N LEU A 25 -4.99 21.99 2.32
CA LEU A 25 -3.69 22.62 2.08
C LEU A 25 -3.65 23.31 0.70
N ALA A 26 -4.22 22.69 -0.32
CA ALA A 26 -4.27 23.23 -1.68
C ALA A 26 -5.05 24.54 -1.72
N ALA A 27 -6.22 24.58 -1.06
CA ALA A 27 -7.01 25.80 -0.91
C ALA A 27 -6.25 26.88 -0.12
N HIS A 28 -5.57 26.50 0.98
CA HIS A 28 -4.78 27.43 1.81
C HIS A 28 -3.65 28.11 1.05
N PHE A 29 -2.88 27.35 0.27
CA PHE A 29 -1.73 27.86 -0.48
C PHE A 29 -2.07 28.37 -1.89
N GLY A 30 -3.34 28.28 -2.32
CA GLY A 30 -3.77 28.68 -3.65
C GLY A 30 -3.15 27.85 -4.78
N VAL A 31 -2.94 26.55 -4.55
CA VAL A 31 -2.32 25.61 -5.50
C VAL A 31 -3.22 24.40 -5.72
N THR A 32 -2.82 23.50 -6.61
CA THR A 32 -3.50 22.20 -6.80
C THR A 32 -3.07 21.19 -5.74
N GLU A 33 -3.89 20.15 -5.50
CA GLU A 33 -3.50 19.04 -4.63
C GLU A 33 -2.21 18.35 -5.08
N SER A 34 -2.01 18.22 -6.40
CA SER A 34 -0.76 17.73 -6.98
C SER A 34 0.44 18.61 -6.62
N GLY A 35 0.26 19.93 -6.57
CA GLY A 35 1.28 20.88 -6.12
C GLY A 35 1.64 20.69 -4.64
N ILE A 36 0.65 20.44 -3.77
CA ILE A 36 0.89 20.09 -2.36
C ILE A 36 1.63 18.76 -2.24
N LEU A 37 1.26 17.74 -3.01
CA LEU A 37 1.96 16.45 -2.99
C LEU A 37 3.43 16.60 -3.40
N GLN A 38 3.72 17.39 -4.43
CA GLN A 38 5.09 17.69 -4.85
C GLN A 38 5.87 18.46 -3.78
N ALA A 39 5.24 19.47 -3.16
CA ALA A 39 5.85 20.24 -2.08
C ALA A 39 6.14 19.35 -0.85
N LYS A 40 5.21 18.47 -0.45
CA LYS A 40 5.44 17.51 0.63
C LYS A 40 6.64 16.60 0.34
N ARG A 41 6.76 16.10 -0.89
CA ARG A 41 7.89 15.24 -1.29
C ARG A 41 9.23 15.97 -1.23
N SER A 42 9.28 17.22 -1.69
CA SER A 42 10.54 17.99 -1.74
C SER A 42 11.10 18.35 -0.37
N VAL A 43 10.27 18.28 0.68
CA VAL A 43 10.68 18.52 2.08
C VAL A 43 10.57 17.29 2.98
N GLY A 44 10.44 16.09 2.40
CA GLY A 44 10.40 14.84 3.18
C GLY A 44 9.13 14.63 4.01
N LEU A 45 8.07 15.41 3.78
CA LEU A 45 6.76 15.29 4.45
C LEU A 45 5.81 14.31 3.74
N ALA A 46 6.20 13.79 2.58
CA ALA A 46 5.43 12.73 1.93
C ALA A 46 5.77 11.39 2.57
N ARG A 47 4.74 10.64 2.99
CA ARG A 47 4.94 9.23 3.37
C ARG A 47 5.61 8.51 2.19
N PRO A 48 6.69 7.72 2.43
CA PRO A 48 7.27 6.89 1.39
C PRO A 48 6.19 6.05 0.74
N MET A 49 6.15 6.04 -0.59
CA MET A 49 5.29 5.11 -1.31
C MET A 49 5.84 3.71 -1.10
N LEU A 50 5.01 2.81 -0.58
CA LEU A 50 5.38 1.40 -0.49
C LEU A 50 5.57 0.84 -1.89
N ASP A 51 6.64 0.06 -2.05
CA ASP A 51 6.88 -0.64 -3.30
C ASP A 51 6.18 -2.00 -3.24
N HIS A 52 5.22 -2.22 -4.14
CA HIS A 52 4.47 -3.46 -4.24
C HIS A 52 4.94 -4.36 -5.37
N SER A 53 6.05 -4.01 -6.04
CA SER A 53 6.61 -4.76 -7.17
C SER A 53 6.84 -6.24 -6.85
N ARG A 54 7.29 -6.55 -5.62
CA ARG A 54 7.46 -7.93 -5.14
C ARG A 54 6.15 -8.69 -5.02
N ALA A 55 5.06 -8.05 -4.63
CA ALA A 55 3.76 -8.73 -4.48
C ALA A 55 2.94 -8.74 -5.78
N ILE A 56 3.17 -7.76 -6.66
CA ILE A 56 2.55 -7.65 -7.99
C ILE A 56 3.67 -7.48 -9.01
N PRO A 57 4.32 -8.58 -9.43
CA PRO A 57 5.43 -8.53 -10.40
C PRO A 57 4.95 -8.23 -11.83
N TRP A 58 3.65 -8.31 -12.08
CA TRP A 58 3.08 -8.09 -13.41
C TRP A 58 2.81 -6.61 -13.70
N LYS A 59 3.00 -6.23 -14.96
CA LYS A 59 2.52 -4.95 -15.49
C LYS A 59 1.01 -5.02 -15.69
N LEU A 60 0.25 -4.53 -14.73
CA LEU A 60 -1.21 -4.57 -14.76
C LEU A 60 -1.81 -3.57 -15.74
N ASN A 61 -2.84 -4.00 -16.47
CA ASN A 61 -3.72 -3.11 -17.20
C ASN A 61 -4.49 -2.23 -16.20
N ARG A 62 -4.77 -0.99 -16.59
CA ARG A 62 -5.42 -0.01 -15.70
C ARG A 62 -6.73 -0.55 -15.13
N VAL A 63 -7.51 -1.25 -15.93
CA VAL A 63 -8.78 -1.87 -15.55
C VAL A 63 -8.64 -2.96 -14.48
N HIS A 64 -7.46 -3.61 -14.39
CA HIS A 64 -7.21 -4.70 -13.45
C HIS A 64 -6.58 -4.25 -12.13
N ASN A 65 -6.20 -2.97 -12.03
CA ASN A 65 -5.49 -2.43 -10.85
C ASN A 65 -6.32 -2.51 -9.56
N GLN A 66 -7.64 -2.52 -9.64
CA GLN A 66 -8.54 -2.54 -8.47
C GLN A 66 -9.33 -3.83 -8.34
N THR A 67 -8.89 -4.91 -8.99
CA THR A 67 -9.50 -6.24 -8.83
C THR A 67 -9.20 -6.82 -7.44
N GLY A 68 -9.97 -7.83 -7.04
CA GLY A 68 -9.78 -8.53 -5.76
C GLY A 68 -8.35 -9.03 -5.56
N PRO A 69 -7.77 -9.82 -6.48
CA PRO A 69 -6.39 -10.30 -6.35
C PRO A 69 -5.36 -9.17 -6.24
N ALA A 70 -5.44 -8.15 -7.10
CA ALA A 70 -4.52 -7.01 -7.04
C ALA A 70 -4.62 -6.25 -5.70
N THR A 71 -5.83 -6.08 -5.19
CA THR A 71 -6.06 -5.37 -3.92
C THR A 71 -5.54 -6.19 -2.74
N ASN A 72 -5.81 -7.50 -2.73
CA ASN A 72 -5.36 -8.40 -1.66
C ASN A 72 -3.83 -8.52 -1.63
N LEU A 73 -3.17 -8.65 -2.78
CA LEU A 73 -1.71 -8.66 -2.86
C LEU A 73 -1.08 -7.36 -2.34
N ARG A 74 -1.63 -6.19 -2.69
CA ARG A 74 -1.15 -4.90 -2.12
C ARG A 74 -1.39 -4.83 -0.63
N ASN A 75 -2.51 -5.35 -0.14
CA ASN A 75 -2.81 -5.34 1.29
C ASN A 75 -1.79 -6.19 2.07
N LEU A 76 -1.52 -7.42 1.61
CA LEU A 76 -0.49 -8.28 2.21
C LEU A 76 0.89 -7.64 2.15
N SER A 77 1.26 -7.08 0.99
CA SER A 77 2.52 -6.35 0.82
C SER A 77 2.66 -5.14 1.74
N THR A 78 1.56 -4.42 1.98
CA THR A 78 1.54 -3.29 2.92
C THR A 78 1.80 -3.78 4.33
N VAL A 79 1.16 -4.88 4.74
CA VAL A 79 1.37 -5.50 6.05
C VAL A 79 2.83 -5.95 6.21
N ALA A 80 3.37 -6.66 5.23
CA ALA A 80 4.77 -7.12 5.21
C ALA A 80 5.77 -5.97 5.38
N GLN A 81 5.46 -4.79 4.84
CA GLN A 81 6.30 -3.59 4.91
C GLN A 81 6.08 -2.71 6.15
N GLY A 82 5.33 -3.18 7.16
CA GLY A 82 5.08 -2.38 8.37
C GLY A 82 4.00 -1.31 8.21
N GLY A 83 3.28 -1.28 7.08
CA GLY A 83 2.23 -0.29 6.83
C GLY A 83 1.00 -0.49 7.72
N GLU A 84 0.35 0.63 8.03
CA GLU A 84 -0.92 0.67 8.77
C GLU A 84 -2.12 0.57 7.83
N MET A 85 -3.10 -0.24 8.20
CA MET A 85 -4.39 -0.30 7.52
C MET A 85 -5.47 -0.89 8.43
N ALA A 86 -6.73 -0.72 8.04
CA ALA A 86 -7.86 -1.28 8.77
C ALA A 86 -7.76 -2.82 8.86
N GLN A 87 -7.98 -3.36 10.07
CA GLN A 87 -7.92 -4.80 10.35
C GLN A 87 -8.82 -5.63 9.43
N THR A 88 -9.99 -5.09 9.04
CA THR A 88 -10.91 -5.75 8.10
C THR A 88 -10.28 -6.01 6.73
N LYS A 89 -9.42 -5.11 6.23
CA LYS A 89 -8.70 -5.30 4.96
C LYS A 89 -7.61 -6.36 5.09
N ILE A 90 -6.91 -6.38 6.22
CA ILE A 90 -5.91 -7.40 6.55
C ILE A 90 -6.57 -8.78 6.56
N ASN A 91 -7.65 -8.93 7.34
CA ASN A 91 -8.36 -10.20 7.50
C ASN A 91 -8.91 -10.74 6.17
N THR A 92 -9.43 -9.86 5.31
CA THR A 92 -9.90 -10.25 3.98
C THR A 92 -8.76 -10.75 3.10
N ALA A 93 -7.63 -10.05 3.07
CA ALA A 93 -6.48 -10.43 2.27
C ALA A 93 -5.85 -11.75 2.75
N LEU A 94 -5.72 -11.93 4.07
CA LEU A 94 -5.25 -13.17 4.69
C LEU A 94 -6.16 -14.35 4.37
N ARG A 95 -7.48 -14.19 4.52
CA ARG A 95 -8.45 -15.27 4.23
C ARG A 95 -8.39 -15.70 2.77
N TRP A 96 -8.28 -14.74 1.85
CA TRP A 96 -8.17 -15.01 0.43
C TRP A 96 -6.89 -15.79 0.10
N ALA A 97 -5.74 -15.36 0.62
CA ALA A 97 -4.46 -16.02 0.36
C ALA A 97 -4.39 -17.41 0.99
N ARG A 98 -4.85 -17.57 2.24
CA ARG A 98 -4.94 -18.87 2.91
C ARG A 98 -5.80 -19.85 2.11
N ARG A 99 -6.99 -19.43 1.64
CA ARG A 99 -7.82 -20.28 0.78
C ARG A 99 -7.04 -20.77 -0.45
N LEU A 100 -6.27 -19.92 -1.11
CA LEU A 100 -5.47 -20.36 -2.28
C LEU A 100 -4.43 -21.39 -1.88
N VAL A 101 -3.62 -21.10 -0.86
CA VAL A 101 -2.57 -22.00 -0.36
C VAL A 101 -3.15 -23.34 0.11
N ASP A 102 -4.22 -23.31 0.92
CA ASP A 102 -4.88 -24.51 1.45
C ASP A 102 -5.45 -25.41 0.34
N ASN A 103 -5.74 -24.85 -0.84
CA ASN A 103 -6.25 -25.59 -2.00
C ASN A 103 -5.16 -25.92 -3.04
N GLY A 104 -3.88 -25.66 -2.75
CA GLY A 104 -2.79 -25.89 -3.70
C GLY A 104 -2.88 -24.99 -4.94
N LEU A 105 -3.42 -23.78 -4.78
CA LEU A 105 -3.59 -22.80 -5.84
C LEU A 105 -2.64 -21.60 -5.65
N ASP A 106 -2.28 -21.01 -6.79
CA ASP A 106 -1.57 -19.74 -6.90
C ASP A 106 -2.36 -18.80 -7.84
N VAL A 107 -1.83 -17.60 -8.07
CA VAL A 107 -2.41 -16.61 -8.96
C VAL A 107 -1.43 -16.27 -10.07
N SER A 108 -1.97 -16.30 -11.29
CA SER A 108 -1.29 -15.80 -12.48
C SER A 108 -2.03 -14.60 -13.05
N TYR A 109 -1.36 -13.86 -13.93
CA TYR A 109 -1.94 -12.71 -14.61
C TYR A 109 -1.67 -12.75 -16.12
N ARG A 110 -2.70 -12.47 -16.90
CA ARG A 110 -2.62 -12.21 -18.35
C ARG A 110 -3.28 -10.87 -18.65
N PRO A 111 -2.68 -9.97 -19.45
CA PRO A 111 -3.29 -8.67 -19.75
C PRO A 111 -4.70 -8.75 -20.31
N GLU A 112 -5.01 -9.79 -21.09
CA GLU A 112 -6.29 -9.99 -21.78
C GLU A 112 -7.37 -10.56 -20.86
N LEU A 113 -6.98 -11.40 -19.89
CA LEU A 113 -7.91 -12.13 -19.01
C LEU A 113 -7.97 -11.57 -17.59
N GLY A 114 -6.97 -10.79 -17.19
CA GLY A 114 -6.77 -10.38 -15.81
C GLY A 114 -6.11 -11.48 -14.97
N PHE A 115 -6.44 -11.46 -13.68
CA PHE A 115 -5.95 -12.46 -12.72
C PHE A 115 -6.77 -13.73 -12.80
N TYR A 116 -6.10 -14.88 -12.69
CA TYR A 116 -6.74 -16.18 -12.65
C TYR A 116 -5.99 -17.12 -11.71
N GLU A 117 -6.71 -18.08 -11.15
CA GLU A 117 -6.16 -19.09 -10.25
C GLU A 117 -5.54 -20.23 -11.06
N THR A 118 -4.40 -20.73 -10.61
CA THR A 118 -3.68 -21.83 -11.24
C THR A 118 -3.24 -22.84 -10.19
N PRO A 119 -3.22 -24.15 -10.47
CA PRO A 119 -2.56 -25.11 -9.62
C PRO A 119 -1.09 -24.73 -9.40
N VAL A 120 -0.58 -24.92 -8.19
CA VAL A 120 0.84 -24.76 -7.89
C VAL A 120 1.64 -25.83 -8.64
N THR A 121 2.62 -25.41 -9.44
CA THR A 121 3.51 -26.31 -10.19
C THR A 121 4.98 -26.18 -9.77
N GLY A 122 5.26 -25.36 -8.75
CA GLY A 122 6.59 -25.05 -8.25
C GLY A 122 6.48 -24.14 -7.02
N ASN A 123 7.32 -23.11 -6.92
CA ASN A 123 7.21 -22.14 -5.84
C ASN A 123 5.93 -21.30 -5.99
N SER A 124 5.12 -21.25 -4.95
CA SER A 124 3.88 -20.44 -4.93
C SER A 124 4.18 -18.98 -4.59
N HIS A 125 3.77 -18.08 -5.49
CA HIS A 125 3.90 -16.64 -5.30
C HIS A 125 3.01 -16.15 -4.16
N VAL A 126 1.74 -16.57 -4.14
CA VAL A 126 0.80 -16.19 -3.07
C VAL A 126 1.26 -16.72 -1.71
N GLU A 127 1.82 -17.93 -1.64
CA GLU A 127 2.37 -18.49 -0.41
C GLU A 127 3.54 -17.64 0.13
N SER A 128 4.47 -17.25 -0.74
CA SER A 128 5.58 -16.36 -0.35
C SER A 128 5.09 -15.00 0.17
N VAL A 129 4.15 -14.37 -0.53
CA VAL A 129 3.58 -13.07 -0.10
C VAL A 129 2.79 -13.20 1.20
N LEU A 130 2.09 -14.31 1.40
CA LEU A 130 1.38 -14.61 2.65
C LEU A 130 2.37 -14.80 3.80
N GLY A 131 3.46 -15.55 3.59
CA GLY A 131 4.52 -15.76 4.58
C GLY A 131 5.11 -14.44 5.07
N ASP A 132 5.54 -13.58 4.15
CA ASP A 132 6.09 -12.25 4.47
C ASP A 132 5.10 -11.42 5.32
N ALA A 133 3.80 -11.50 5.01
CA ALA A 133 2.77 -10.76 5.76
C ALA A 133 2.54 -11.34 7.16
N LEU A 134 2.54 -12.66 7.31
CA LEU A 134 2.35 -13.33 8.61
C LEU A 134 3.53 -13.08 9.55
N GLU A 135 4.76 -13.17 9.05
CA GLU A 135 5.97 -12.85 9.83
C GLU A 135 5.94 -11.40 10.35
N ALA A 136 5.50 -10.46 9.51
CA ALA A 136 5.38 -9.07 9.92
C ALA A 136 4.31 -8.86 11.00
N LEU A 137 3.20 -9.59 10.98
CA LEU A 137 2.17 -9.52 12.01
C LEU A 137 2.68 -10.11 13.33
N GLU A 138 3.34 -11.27 13.29
CA GLU A 138 3.93 -11.90 14.48
C GLU A 138 4.96 -10.98 15.14
N ARG A 139 5.78 -10.29 14.35
CA ARG A 139 6.73 -9.29 14.86
C ARG A 139 6.03 -8.15 15.58
N ARG A 140 4.97 -7.59 14.99
CA ARG A 140 4.19 -6.50 15.60
C ARG A 140 3.55 -6.94 16.93
N GLU A 141 3.01 -8.15 16.99
CA GLU A 141 2.43 -8.70 18.22
C GLU A 141 3.48 -8.83 19.34
N LYS A 142 4.68 -9.31 19.01
CA LYS A 142 5.81 -9.39 19.97
C LYS A 142 6.26 -8.02 20.46
N GLU A 143 6.34 -7.04 19.56
CA GLU A 143 6.70 -5.66 19.90
C GLU A 143 5.67 -5.02 20.83
N GLN A 144 4.38 -5.21 20.57
CA GLN A 144 3.29 -4.72 21.42
C GLN A 144 3.33 -5.38 22.81
N ALA A 145 3.53 -6.69 22.87
CA ALA A 145 3.62 -7.42 24.13
C ALA A 145 4.85 -7.05 24.98
N SER A 146 5.92 -6.54 24.35
CA SER A 146 7.17 -6.15 25.04
C SER A 146 7.21 -4.67 25.44
N GLY A 147 6.34 -3.83 24.88
CA GLY A 147 6.29 -2.38 25.13
C GLY A 147 5.40 -1.96 26.31
N ASP A 148 4.62 -2.88 26.87
CA ASP A 148 3.75 -2.66 28.05
C ASP A 148 4.43 -3.05 29.39
N GLY A 149 5.77 -3.10 29.43
CA GLY A 149 6.59 -3.46 30.60
C GLY A 149 7.26 -2.28 31.30
#